data_AF-A0A4P7VRM5-F1
#
_entry.id   AF-A0A4P7VRM5-F1
#
_cell.length_a   1.000
_cell.length_b   1.000
_cell.length_c   1.000
_cell.angle_alpha   90.00
_cell.angle_beta   90.00
_cell.angle_gamma   90.00
#
_symmetry.space_group_name_H-M   'P 1'
#
loop_
_entity.id
_entity.type
_entity.pdbx_description
1 polymer ?
#
loop_
_entity_poly.entity_id
_entity_poly.type
_entity_poly.pdbx_seq_one_letter_code
_entity_poly.pdbx_strand_id
1 'polypeptide(L)' 'MRLEDAMVYVLATAGYGMTTRRIAEVINREKLHVRTDGNPVTDRQVYAAVYRNPQTFVKEGGRILFAM' A
#
# COMPACT_ATOMS: atom_id res chain seq x y z
N MET A 1 -4.99 -4.27 -10.44
CA MET A 1 -4.19 -5.35 -9.82
C MET A 1 -4.69 -5.63 -8.40
N ARG A 2 -4.16 -6.62 -7.66
CA ARG A 2 -4.52 -6.79 -6.24
C ARG A 2 -3.98 -5.61 -5.41
N LEU A 3 -4.51 -5.41 -4.21
CA LEU A 3 -4.06 -4.30 -3.37
C LEU A 3 -2.57 -4.44 -3.01
N GLU A 4 -2.10 -5.66 -2.72
CA GLU A 4 -0.69 -5.89 -2.41
C GLU A 4 0.22 -5.52 -3.59
N ASP A 5 -0.15 -5.92 -4.81
CA ASP A 5 0.63 -5.63 -6.03
C ASP A 5 0.71 -4.11 -6.28
N ALA A 6 -0.38 -3.37 -6.02
CA ALA A 6 -0.41 -1.92 -6.13
C ALA A 6 0.50 -1.25 -5.07
N MET A 7 0.54 -1.79 -3.85
CA MET A 7 1.44 -1.30 -2.81
C MET A 7 2.91 -1.53 -3.17
N VAL A 8 3.25 -2.70 -3.71
CA VAL A 8 4.60 -3.00 -4.22
C VAL A 8 4.97 -1.98 -5.29
N TYR A 9 4.11 -1.75 -6.28
CA TYR A 9 4.36 -0.78 -7.34
C TYR A 9 4.64 0.63 -6.78
N VAL A 10 3.81 1.11 -5.84
CA VAL A 10 3.96 2.45 -5.24
C VAL A 10 5.29 2.59 -4.50
N LEU A 11 5.65 1.61 -3.66
CA LEU A 11 6.88 1.67 -2.87
C LEU A 11 8.13 1.52 -3.74
N ALA A 12 8.10 0.62 -4.74
CA ALA A 12 9.21 0.43 -5.68
C ALA A 12 9.43 1.67 -6.56
N THR A 13 8.34 2.30 -7.04
CA THR A 13 8.42 3.51 -7.88
C THR A 13 8.96 4.70 -7.08
N ALA A 14 8.61 4.81 -5.81
CA ALA A 14 9.04 5.92 -4.98
C ALA A 14 10.47 5.77 -4.43
N GLY A 15 10.91 4.54 -4.16
CA GLY A 15 12.22 4.27 -3.58
C GLY A 15 12.35 4.65 -2.10
N TYR A 16 11.24 4.92 -1.40
CA TYR A 16 11.24 5.23 0.04
C TYR A 16 9.94 4.76 0.72
N GLY A 17 10.02 4.58 2.05
CA GLY A 17 8.87 4.17 2.86
C GLY A 17 7.80 5.24 3.00
N MET A 18 6.53 4.83 2.95
CA MET A 18 5.39 5.76 2.99
C MET A 18 4.40 5.44 4.11
N THR A 19 3.66 6.44 4.57
CA THR A 19 2.52 6.19 5.46
C THR A 19 1.41 5.45 4.72
N THR A 20 0.60 4.68 5.44
CA THR A 20 -0.56 3.97 4.86
C THR A 20 -1.53 4.92 4.15
N ARG A 21 -1.73 6.13 4.71
CA ARG A 21 -2.52 7.20 4.09
C ARG A 21 -1.96 7.61 2.74
N ARG A 22 -0.64 7.85 2.65
CA ARG A 22 -0.02 8.28 1.40
C ARG A 22 -0.07 7.18 0.34
N ILE A 23 0.13 5.93 0.72
CA ILE A 23 0.00 4.80 -0.19
C ILE A 23 -1.42 4.73 -0.75
N ALA A 24 -2.45 4.82 0.09
CA ALA A 24 -3.85 4.81 -0.34
C ALA A 24 -4.16 5.98 -1.31
N GLU A 25 -3.67 7.19 -1.01
CA GLU A 25 -3.82 8.35 -1.90
C GLU A 25 -3.26 8.09 -3.30
N VAL A 26 -2.03 7.57 -3.39
CA VAL A 26 -1.37 7.29 -4.68
C VAL A 26 -2.13 6.21 -5.44
N ILE A 27 -2.49 5.11 -4.77
CA ILE A 27 -3.26 4.00 -5.36
C ILE A 27 -4.58 4.49 -5.95
N ASN A 28 -5.32 5.31 -5.20
CA ASN A 28 -6.61 5.84 -5.64
C ASN A 28 -6.46 6.86 -6.78
N ARG A 29 -5.49 7.78 -6.67
CA ARG A 29 -5.24 8.83 -7.67
C ARG A 29 -4.85 8.22 -9.01
N GLU A 30 -4.00 7.19 -8.99
CA GLU A 30 -3.47 6.54 -10.19
C GLU A 30 -4.30 5.32 -10.62
N LYS A 31 -5.39 5.03 -9.90
CA LYS A 31 -6.31 3.90 -10.17
C LYS A 31 -5.61 2.54 -10.30
N LEU A 32 -4.53 2.34 -9.52
CA LEU A 32 -3.73 1.11 -9.57
C LEU A 32 -4.54 -0.12 -9.08
N HIS A 33 -5.39 0.09 -8.09
CA HIS A 33 -6.34 -0.88 -7.58
C HIS A 33 -7.73 -0.26 -7.49
N VAL A 34 -8.74 -0.96 -8.01
CA VAL A 34 -10.15 -0.58 -7.90
C VAL A 34 -10.83 -1.64 -7.05
N ARG A 35 -11.45 -1.22 -5.94
CA ARG A 35 -12.20 -2.13 -5.07
C ARG A 35 -13.45 -2.63 -5.79
N THR A 36 -13.89 -3.84 -5.45
CA THR A 36 -15.11 -4.45 -6.02
C THR A 36 -16.37 -3.64 -5.75
N ASP A 37 -16.40 -2.90 -4.64
CA ASP A 37 -17.50 -2.03 -4.25
C ASP A 37 -17.38 -0.58 -4.80
N GLY A 38 -16.39 -0.31 -5.65
CA GLY A 38 -16.18 0.99 -6.29
C GLY A 38 -15.67 2.09 -5.35
N ASN A 39 -15.58 1.83 -4.04
CA ASN A 39 -15.10 2.79 -3.07
C ASN A 39 -13.58 2.99 -3.18
N PRO A 40 -13.04 4.15 -2.75
CA PRO A 40 -11.60 4.34 -2.64
C PRO A 40 -10.96 3.38 -1.63
N VAL A 41 -9.71 3.02 -1.86
CA VAL A 41 -8.86 2.33 -0.89
C VAL A 41 -8.64 3.21 0.33
N THR A 42 -8.79 2.64 1.52
CA THR A 42 -8.53 3.32 2.79
C THR A 42 -7.15 2.96 3.34
N ASP A 43 -6.60 3.84 4.18
CA ASP A 43 -5.37 3.58 4.93
C ASP A 43 -5.46 2.32 5.81
N ARG A 44 -6.65 2.01 6.35
CA ARG A 44 -6.91 0.77 7.10
C ARG A 44 -6.79 -0.48 6.24
N GLN A 45 -7.22 -0.43 4.98
CA GLN A 45 -7.05 -1.55 4.05
C GLN A 45 -5.59 -1.76 3.68
N VAL A 46 -4.84 -0.67 3.46
CA VAL A 46 -3.38 -0.74 3.29
C VAL A 46 -2.73 -1.37 4.52
N TYR A 47 -3.10 -0.93 5.72
CA TYR A 47 -2.58 -1.50 6.96
C TYR A 47 -2.91 -3.00 7.11
N ALA A 48 -4.14 -3.40 6.79
CA ALA A 48 -4.53 -4.81 6.80
C ALA A 48 -3.73 -5.65 5.80
N ALA A 49 -3.42 -5.11 4.62
CA ALA A 49 -2.58 -5.77 3.63
C ALA A 49 -1.13 -5.93 4.12
N VAL A 50 -0.55 -4.93 4.80
CA VAL A 50 0.76 -5.04 5.44
C VAL A 50 0.77 -6.19 6.45
N TYR A 51 -0.21 -6.23 7.36
CA TYR A 51 -0.28 -7.26 8.39
C TYR A 51 -0.44 -8.67 7.84
N ARG A 52 -1.14 -8.83 6.71
CA ARG A 52 -1.32 -10.13 6.03
C ARG A 52 -0.10 -10.58 5.24
N ASN A 53 0.83 -9.68 4.94
CA ASN A 53 1.99 -9.96 4.08
C ASN A 53 3.30 -9.51 4.75
N PRO A 54 3.67 -10.06 5.92
CA PRO A 54 4.85 -9.65 6.68
C PRO A 54 6.17 -9.99 5.99
N GLN A 55 6.16 -10.92 5.03
CA GLN A 55 7.32 -11.28 4.21
C GLN A 55 7.63 -10.24 3.12
N THR A 56 6.69 -9.32 2.83
CA THR A 56 6.82 -8.31 1.79
C THR A 56 6.92 -6.90 2.37
N PHE A 57 6.17 -6.62 3.44
CA PHE A 57 6.08 -5.30 4.01
C PHE A 57 6.50 -5.27 5.48
N VAL A 58 7.23 -4.23 5.87
CA VAL A 58 7.57 -3.93 7.26
C VAL A 58 7.08 -2.54 7.63
N LYS A 59 6.65 -2.38 8.89
CA LYS A 59 6.31 -1.07 9.46
C LYS A 59 7.44 -0.59 10.35
N GLU A 60 8.09 0.50 9.94
CA GLU A 60 9.21 1.11 10.68
C GLU A 60 9.07 2.64 10.67
N GLY A 61 9.31 3.29 11.81
CA GLY A 61 9.24 4.75 11.91
C GLY A 61 7.91 5.36 11.46
N GLY A 62 6.79 4.63 11.61
CA GLY A 62 5.47 5.06 11.14
C GLY A 62 5.24 4.97 9.63
N ARG A 63 6.15 4.34 8.89
CA ARG A 63 6.12 4.14 7.44
C ARG A 63 6.09 2.66 7.10
N ILE A 64 5.61 2.35 5.91
CA ILE A 64 5.63 1.02 5.30
C ILE A 64 6.79 0.99 4.31
N LEU A 65 7.65 -0.01 4.45
CA LEU A 65 8.79 -0.31 3.57
C LEU A 65 8.68 -1.75 3.07
N PHE A 66 9.57 -2.12 2.14
CA PHE A 66 9.79 -3.53 1.84
C PHE A 66 10.51 -4.22 3.00
N ALA A 67 10.09 -5.45 3.29
CA ALA A 67 10.89 -6.36 4.10
C ALA A 67 12.14 -6.75 3.30
N MET A 68 13.32 -6.68 3.95
CA MET A 68 14.57 -7.23 3.40
C MET A 68 14.68 -8.72 3.70
#